data_AF-A0A382EQ52-F1
#
_entry.id   AF-A0A382EQ52-F1
#
_cell.length_a   1.000
_cell.length_b   1.000
_cell.length_c   1.000
_cell.angle_alpha   90.00
_cell.angle_beta   90.00
_cell.angle_gamma   90.00
#
_symmetry.space_group_name_H-M   'P 1'
#
loop_
_entity.id
_entity.type
_entity.pdbx_description
1 polymer ?
#
loop_
_entity_poly.entity_id
_entity_poly.type
_entity_poly.pdbx_seq_one_letter_code
_entity_poly.pdbx_strand_id
1 'polypeptide(L)'
;MQQKFMDNFTRSPEFPFLQSMGITHLFQSFEAKEHELGYLGLLHVWYHEKVWETEWIDTQEKGIELIAYLQKAKMYDEVKLVEIGIHKMNQYTKMERMKVIKERIDRYDNKDDDEDIVLN
;
A
#
# COMPACT_ATOMS: atom_id res chain seq x y z
N MET A 1 18.25 9.11 12.68
CA MET A 1 17.34 8.52 11.67
C MET A 1 15.93 8.41 12.22
N GLN A 2 15.75 7.81 13.40
CA GLN A 2 14.48 7.77 14.13
C GLN A 2 13.80 9.13 14.27
N GLN A 3 14.48 10.16 14.78
CA GLN A 3 13.88 11.50 14.96
C GLN A 3 13.33 12.06 13.65
N LYS A 4 14.11 12.00 12.57
CA LYS A 4 13.69 12.47 11.24
C LYS A 4 12.45 11.70 10.73
N PHE A 5 12.39 10.39 10.99
CA PHE A 5 11.21 9.60 10.68
C PHE A 5 10.00 10.07 11.49
N MET A 6 10.13 10.23 12.81
CA MET A 6 9.04 10.67 13.69
C MET A 6 8.54 12.08 13.35
N ASP A 7 9.45 13.00 13.02
CA ASP A 7 9.11 14.36 12.59
C ASP A 7 8.28 14.34 11.30
N ASN A 8 8.64 13.50 10.34
CA ASN A 8 7.89 13.34 9.10
C ASN A 8 6.54 12.65 9.36
N PHE A 9 6.54 11.59 10.17
CA PHE A 9 5.37 10.81 10.51
C PHE A 9 4.29 11.68 11.16
N THR A 10 4.66 12.45 12.18
CA THR A 10 3.73 13.33 12.91
C THR A 10 3.22 14.52 12.09
N ARG A 11 3.98 14.96 11.08
CA ARG A 11 3.57 16.03 10.16
C ARG A 11 2.66 15.56 9.03
N SER A 12 2.54 14.26 8.82
CA SER A 12 1.75 13.72 7.72
C SER A 12 0.25 14.00 7.92
N PRO A 13 -0.48 14.42 6.88
CA PRO A 13 -1.92 14.73 7.00
C PRO A 13 -2.77 13.53 7.43
N GLU A 14 -2.32 12.31 7.15
CA GLU A 14 -2.98 11.07 7.57
C GLU A 14 -2.76 10.72 9.05
N PHE A 15 -1.71 11.25 9.69
CA PHE A 15 -1.29 10.86 11.04
C PHE A 15 -2.43 10.90 12.07
N PRO A 16 -3.27 11.95 12.15
CA PRO A 16 -4.37 12.02 13.10
C PRO A 16 -5.48 10.98 12.89
N PHE A 17 -5.47 10.24 11.77
CA PHE A 17 -6.55 9.33 11.38
C PHE A 17 -6.12 7.85 11.35
N LEU A 18 -4.83 7.55 11.47
CA LEU A 18 -4.29 6.19 11.33
C LEU A 18 -4.97 5.18 12.26
N GLN A 19 -5.12 5.52 13.54
CA GLN A 19 -5.78 4.66 14.53
C GLN A 19 -7.25 4.40 14.18
N SER A 20 -7.94 5.40 13.62
CA SER A 20 -9.34 5.27 13.21
C SER A 20 -9.51 4.40 11.97
N MET A 21 -8.45 4.27 11.14
CA MET A 21 -8.38 3.33 10.03
C MET A 21 -7.95 1.92 10.46
N GLY A 22 -7.76 1.69 11.77
CA GLY A 22 -7.29 0.41 12.31
C GLY A 22 -5.78 0.20 12.23
N ILE A 23 -5.01 1.23 11.86
CA ILE A 23 -3.55 1.20 11.85
C ILE A 23 -3.06 1.59 13.23
N THR A 24 -2.73 0.61 14.06
CA THR A 24 -2.27 0.81 15.45
C THR A 24 -0.81 0.43 15.68
N HIS A 25 -0.17 -0.29 14.76
CA HIS A 25 1.24 -0.64 14.82
C HIS A 25 1.90 -0.34 13.48
N LEU A 26 3.05 0.35 13.52
CA LEU A 26 3.90 0.64 12.38
C LEU A 26 5.32 0.15 12.65
N PHE A 27 5.96 -0.33 11.60
CA PHE A 27 7.30 -0.88 11.64
C PHE A 27 8.15 -0.21 10.58
N GLN A 28 9.27 0.40 10.98
CA GLN A 28 10.24 1.01 10.07
C GLN A 28 11.61 0.38 10.29
N SER A 29 12.06 -0.42 9.31
CA SER A 29 13.42 -0.95 9.32
C SER A 29 14.42 0.14 8.92
N PHE A 30 15.60 0.11 9.54
CA PHE A 30 16.73 0.93 9.15
C PHE A 30 17.86 0.00 8.72
N GLU A 31 18.42 0.27 7.56
CA GLU A 31 19.48 -0.53 6.95
C GLU A 31 20.60 0.40 6.50
N ALA A 32 21.84 -0.05 6.65
CA ALA A 32 22.98 0.67 6.12
C ALA A 32 23.04 0.52 4.60
N LYS A 33 23.38 1.60 3.90
CA LYS A 33 23.58 1.55 2.43
C LYS A 33 24.82 0.76 2.02
N GLU A 34 25.79 0.64 2.92
CA GLU A 34 26.99 -0.15 2.71
C GLU A 34 26.75 -1.58 3.19
N HIS A 35 27.03 -2.55 2.30
CA HIS A 35 26.77 -3.97 2.49
C HIS A 35 27.44 -4.59 3.72
N GLU A 36 28.45 -3.94 4.30
CA GLU A 36 29.22 -4.46 5.44
C GLU A 36 28.57 -4.21 6.80
N LEU A 37 27.70 -3.20 6.93
CA LEU A 37 27.07 -2.83 8.21
C LEU A 37 25.69 -3.48 8.44
N GLY A 38 25.04 -3.97 7.39
CA GLY A 38 23.79 -4.74 7.50
C GLY A 38 22.61 -4.00 8.14
N TYR A 39 21.64 -4.79 8.64
CA TYR A 39 20.47 -4.33 9.38
C TYR A 39 20.88 -3.52 10.61
N LEU A 40 20.33 -2.31 10.76
CA LEU A 40 20.67 -1.40 11.86
C LEU A 40 19.68 -1.50 13.02
N GLY A 41 18.43 -1.87 12.74
CA GLY A 41 17.38 -1.96 13.74
C GLY A 41 15.99 -1.71 13.15
N LEU A 42 14.98 -1.97 13.96
CA LEU A 42 13.58 -1.78 13.62
C LEU A 42 12.96 -0.85 14.64
N LEU A 43 12.41 0.27 14.16
CA LEU A 43 11.57 1.12 14.98
C LEU A 43 10.15 0.58 14.93
N HIS A 44 9.62 0.23 16.10
CA HIS A 44 8.22 -0.07 16.30
C HIS A 44 7.54 1.16 16.87
N VAL A 45 6.45 1.59 16.23
CA VAL A 45 5.61 2.69 16.70
C VAL A 45 4.21 2.13 16.89
N TRP A 46 3.61 2.32 18.06
CA TRP A 46 2.26 1.81 18.32
C TRP A 46 1.37 2.81 19.03
N TYR A 47 0.07 2.67 18.81
CA TYR A 47 -0.95 3.50 19.41
C TYR A 47 -1.57 2.78 20.61
N HIS A 48 -1.46 3.38 21.80
CA HIS A 48 -2.02 2.88 23.04
C HIS A 48 -2.57 4.05 23.86
N GLU A 49 -3.76 3.89 24.46
CA GLU A 49 -4.37 4.87 25.37
C GLU A 49 -4.37 6.34 24.87
N LYS A 50 -4.58 6.54 23.57
CA LYS A 50 -4.57 7.86 22.89
C LYS A 50 -3.21 8.51 22.69
N VAL A 51 -2.14 7.73 22.84
CA VAL A 51 -0.77 8.19 22.65
C VAL A 51 -0.05 7.25 21.68
N TRP A 52 0.88 7.81 20.91
CA TRP A 52 1.80 7.04 20.09
C TRP A 52 3.10 6.81 20.87
N GLU A 53 3.44 5.55 21.09
CA GLU A 53 4.64 5.10 21.78
C GLU A 53 5.63 4.50 20.78
N THR A 54 6.91 4.41 21.17
CA THR A 54 7.97 3.91 20.31
C THR A 54 8.92 2.98 21.06
N GLU A 55 9.37 1.94 20.39
CA GLU A 55 10.40 1.00 20.85
C GLU A 55 11.41 0.77 19.73
N TRP A 56 12.68 0.71 20.11
CA TRP A 56 13.76 0.34 19.20
C TRP A 56 14.10 -1.14 19.39
N ILE A 57 14.11 -1.89 18.30
CA ILE A 57 14.38 -3.33 18.29
C ILE A 57 15.71 -3.58 17.58
N ASP A 58 16.71 -3.95 18.37
CA ASP A 58 18.10 -4.08 17.91
C ASP A 58 18.36 -5.31 17.03
N THR A 59 17.51 -6.34 17.09
CA THR A 59 17.72 -7.60 16.35
C THR A 59 16.58 -7.91 15.39
N GLN A 60 16.92 -8.45 14.23
CA GLN A 60 15.96 -8.79 13.20
C GLN A 60 15.00 -9.88 13.68
N GLU A 61 15.50 -10.86 14.44
CA GLU A 61 14.72 -11.98 14.96
C GLU A 61 13.59 -11.51 15.89
N LYS A 62 13.90 -10.59 16.82
CA LYS A 62 12.89 -10.01 17.72
C LYS A 62 11.84 -9.23 16.95
N GLY A 63 12.26 -8.48 15.92
CA GLY A 63 11.35 -7.74 15.06
C GLY A 63 10.37 -8.67 14.34
N ILE A 64 10.87 -9.75 13.76
CA ILE A 64 10.06 -10.77 13.08
C ILE A 64 9.10 -11.45 14.07
N GLU A 65 9.58 -11.82 15.26
CA GLU A 65 8.76 -12.47 16.29
C GLU A 65 7.58 -11.58 16.72
N LEU A 66 7.85 -10.30 16.98
CA LEU A 66 6.83 -9.32 17.34
C LEU A 66 5.79 -9.13 16.22
N ILE A 67 6.24 -8.96 14.97
CA ILE A 67 5.34 -8.82 13.82
C ILE A 67 4.46 -10.06 13.69
N ALA A 68 5.04 -11.26 13.79
CA ALA A 68 4.30 -12.52 13.69
C ALA A 68 3.29 -12.69 14.83
N TYR A 69 3.66 -12.29 16.06
CA TYR A 69 2.76 -12.29 17.20
C TYR A 69 1.55 -11.37 16.98
N LEU A 70 1.79 -10.12 16.54
CA LEU A 70 0.71 -9.16 16.27
C LEU A 70 -0.17 -9.57 15.09
N GLN A 71 0.40 -10.19 14.05
CA GLN A 71 -0.38 -10.73 12.93
C GLN A 71 -1.31 -11.85 13.40
N LYS A 72 -0.83 -12.77 14.25
CA LYS A 72 -1.67 -13.84 14.82
C LYS A 72 -2.76 -13.33 15.76
N ALA A 73 -2.55 -12.18 16.40
CA ALA A 73 -3.54 -11.55 17.26
C ALA A 73 -4.71 -10.92 16.48
N LYS A 74 -4.55 -10.66 15.17
CA LYS A 74 -5.62 -10.12 14.33
C LYS A 74 -6.70 -11.18 14.08
N MET A 75 -7.96 -10.76 14.06
CA MET A 75 -9.10 -11.64 13.77
C MET A 75 -9.26 -11.97 12.27
N TYR A 76 -8.36 -11.48 11.42
CA TYR A 76 -8.44 -11.57 9.98
C TYR A 76 -7.06 -11.81 9.37
N ASP A 77 -7.04 -12.44 8.19
CA ASP A 77 -5.83 -12.69 7.41
C ASP A 77 -5.53 -11.49 6.50
N GLU A 78 -4.49 -10.73 6.84
CA GLU A 78 -4.06 -9.55 6.09
C GLU A 78 -3.61 -9.85 4.67
N VAL A 79 -2.89 -10.96 4.48
CA VAL A 79 -2.39 -11.37 3.17
C VAL A 79 -3.56 -11.62 2.24
N LYS A 80 -4.57 -12.34 2.73
CA LYS A 80 -5.78 -12.62 1.98
C LYS A 80 -6.59 -11.36 1.65
N LEU A 81 -6.67 -10.39 2.57
CA LEU A 81 -7.35 -9.12 2.29
C LEU A 81 -6.67 -8.32 1.18
N VAL A 82 -5.34 -8.22 1.22
CA VAL A 82 -4.55 -7.55 0.18
C VAL A 82 -4.71 -8.26 -1.16
N GLU A 83 -4.64 -9.59 -1.17
CA GLU A 83 -4.82 -10.40 -2.37
C GLU A 83 -6.19 -10.16 -3.02
N ILE A 84 -7.28 -10.20 -2.24
CA ILE A 84 -8.64 -9.92 -2.73
C ILE A 84 -8.74 -8.49 -3.28
N GLY A 85 -8.13 -7.52 -2.59
CA GLY A 85 -8.09 -6.12 -3.02
C GLY A 85 -7.42 -5.95 -4.39
N ILE A 86 -6.21 -6.52 -4.54
CA ILE A 86 -5.46 -6.51 -5.81
C ILE A 86 -6.26 -7.20 -6.92
N HIS A 87 -6.84 -8.37 -6.63
CA HIS A 87 -7.67 -9.09 -7.59
C HIS A 87 -8.81 -8.21 -8.09
N LYS A 88 -9.55 -7.57 -7.17
CA LYS A 88 -10.68 -6.72 -7.51
C LYS A 88 -10.26 -5.49 -8.32
N MET A 89 -9.15 -4.83 -7.95
CA MET A 89 -8.58 -3.72 -8.73
C MET A 89 -8.20 -4.14 -10.16
N ASN A 90 -7.61 -5.32 -10.33
CA ASN A 90 -7.25 -5.85 -11.63
C ASN A 90 -8.49 -6.12 -12.50
N GLN A 91 -9.57 -6.67 -11.90
CA GLN A 91 -10.85 -6.85 -12.59
C GLN A 91 -11.42 -5.51 -13.09
N TYR A 92 -11.49 -4.49 -12.23
CA TYR A 92 -11.95 -3.16 -12.64
C TYR A 92 -11.09 -2.56 -13.75
N THR A 93 -9.77 -2.61 -13.60
CA THR A 93 -8.84 -2.13 -14.63
C THR A 93 -9.03 -2.84 -15.97
N LYS A 94 -9.33 -4.15 -15.96
CA LYS A 94 -9.63 -4.91 -17.17
C LYS A 94 -10.96 -4.45 -17.80
N MET A 95 -12.00 -4.24 -16.99
CA MET A 95 -13.29 -3.75 -17.47
C MET A 95 -13.18 -2.37 -18.11
N GLU A 96 -12.48 -1.43 -17.47
CA GLU A 96 -12.27 -0.09 -18.02
C GLU A 96 -11.46 -0.13 -19.32
N ARG A 97 -10.41 -0.95 -19.39
CA ARG A 97 -9.67 -1.17 -20.66
C ARG A 97 -10.58 -1.71 -21.76
N MET A 98 -11.48 -2.64 -21.45
CA MET A 98 -12.41 -3.20 -22.42
C MET A 98 -13.41 -2.16 -22.93
N LYS A 99 -13.94 -1.29 -22.06
CA LYS A 99 -14.81 -0.17 -22.47
C LYS A 99 -14.11 0.75 -23.47
N VAL A 100 -12.89 1.17 -23.16
CA VAL A 100 -12.09 2.04 -24.04
C VAL A 100 -11.81 1.38 -25.40
N ILE A 101 -11.50 0.07 -25.40
CA ILE A 101 -11.30 -0.68 -26.65
C ILE A 101 -12.60 -0.73 -27.45
N LYS A 102 -13.73 -1.04 -26.80
CA LYS A 102 -15.04 -1.11 -27.46
C LYS A 102 -15.44 0.22 -28.07
N GLU A 103 -15.34 1.32 -27.31
CA GLU A 103 -15.59 2.67 -27.83
C GLU A 103 -14.68 3.02 -29.00
N ARG A 104 -13.44 2.51 -29.02
CA ARG A 104 -12.52 2.73 -30.14
C ARG A 104 -12.96 1.94 -31.37
N ILE A 105 -13.35 0.67 -31.22
CA ILE A 105 -13.89 -0.17 -32.30
C ILE A 105 -15.17 0.48 -32.87
N ASP A 106 -16.12 0.86 -32.01
CA ASP A 106 -17.37 1.50 -32.41
C ASP A 106 -17.09 2.79 -33.23
N ARG A 107 -16.07 3.58 -32.87
CA ARG A 107 -15.66 4.76 -33.67
C ARG A 107 -15.01 4.45 -35.01
N TYR A 108 -14.36 3.30 -35.16
CA TYR A 108 -13.81 2.87 -36.45
C TYR A 108 -14.93 2.32 -37.34
N ASP A 109 -15.81 1.47 -36.81
CA ASP A 109 -16.91 0.89 -37.57
C ASP A 109 -17.89 1.98 -38.08
N ASN A 110 -18.15 3.02 -37.29
CA ASN A 110 -19.00 4.15 -37.71
C ASN A 110 -18.30 5.15 -38.66
N LYS A 111 -17.00 4.99 -38.99
CA LYS A 111 -16.30 5.87 -39.95
C LYS A 111 -16.33 5.33 -41.38
N ASP A 112 -16.44 4.02 -41.55
CA ASP A 112 -16.46 3.38 -42.88
C ASP A 112 -17.84 3.53 -43.57
N ASP A 113 -18.89 3.94 -42.85
CA ASP A 113 -20.22 4.23 -43.41
C ASP A 113 -20.36 5.65 -44.00
N ASP A 114 -19.42 6.57 -43.74
CA ASP A 114 -19.49 7.98 -44.17
C ASP A 114 -18.66 8.30 -45.44
N GLU A 115 -17.84 7.37 -45.95
CA GLU A 115 -16.97 7.57 -47.13
C GLU A 115 -17.54 7.02 -48.47
N ASP A 116 -18.84 6.71 -48.55
CA ASP A 116 -19.46 6.15 -49.76
C ASP A 116 -20.55 7.04 -50.42
N ILE A 117 -20.45 8.36 -50.30
CA ILE A 117 -21.24 9.30 -51.14
C ILE A 117 -20.35 10.46 -51.62
N VAL A 118 -19.72 10.30 -52.79
CA VAL A 118 -19.93 11.12 -54.01
C VAL A 118 -19.20 10.40 -55.16
N LEU A 119 -19.94 9.62 -55.95
CA LEU A 119 -19.53 9.29 -57.31
C LEU A 119 -19.83 10.51 -58.19
N ASN A 120 -18.78 11.17 -58.69
CA ASN A 120 -18.87 12.10 -59.82
C ASN A 120 -17.69 11.88 -60.76
#